data_AF-A0A7J2ZDD8-F1
#
_entry.id   AF-A0A7J2ZDD8-F1
#
_cell.length_a   1.000
_cell.length_b   1.000
_cell.length_c   1.000
_cell.angle_alpha   90.00
_cell.angle_beta   90.00
_cell.angle_gamma   90.00
#
_symmetry.space_group_name_H-M   'P 1'
#
loop_
_entity.id
_entity.type
_entity.pdbx_description
1 polymer ?
#
loop_
_entity_poly.entity_id
_entity_poly.type
_entity_poly.pdbx_seq_one_letter_code
_entity_poly.pdbx_strand_id
1 'polypeptide(L)'
;MGRLPRMGRPPFLKPHHVQQDDLVDIVEEPYVRSAEESKFGRMRGYVVVRLVRTGEIYTWGMNTTTWDRCVDSFGEDSALWKGKKVKIKKMPQVVRGENREVLFGVPYIEPQQKLQLDQPTQPKNIEGEILEKVKGLPAEQKKALLEALKETK
;
A
#
# COMPACT_ATOMS: atom_id res chain seq x y z
N MET A 1 30.81 28.33 -13.95
CA MET A 1 30.90 26.92 -14.40
C MET A 1 29.73 26.14 -13.82
N GLY A 2 28.73 25.81 -14.65
CA GLY A 2 27.63 24.94 -14.22
C GLY A 2 28.14 23.52 -14.02
N ARG A 3 27.96 22.95 -12.82
CA ARG A 3 28.20 21.52 -12.62
C ARG A 3 27.11 20.78 -13.39
N LEU A 4 27.50 20.06 -14.43
CA LEU A 4 26.64 19.07 -15.07
C LEU A 4 26.06 18.15 -13.97
N PRO A 5 24.74 17.92 -13.92
CA PRO A 5 24.19 16.94 -13.00
C PRO A 5 24.83 15.59 -13.34
N ARG A 6 25.47 14.95 -12.36
CA ARG A 6 25.83 13.53 -12.54
C ARG A 6 24.51 12.82 -12.87
N MET A 7 24.49 11.93 -13.87
CA MET A 7 23.41 10.94 -14.07
C MET A 7 23.40 9.96 -12.88
N GLY A 8 23.21 10.51 -11.69
CA GLY A 8 23.61 9.96 -10.41
C GLY A 8 22.39 9.97 -9.53
N ARG A 9 22.21 8.83 -8.85
CA ARG A 9 21.06 8.48 -8.01
C ARG A 9 20.50 9.66 -7.20
N PRO A 10 19.17 9.70 -6.99
CA PRO A 10 18.50 10.78 -6.28
C PRO A 10 19.15 11.09 -4.92
N PRO A 11 19.05 12.35 -4.45
CA PRO A 11 19.69 12.78 -3.21
C PRO A 11 19.28 11.91 -2.03
N PHE A 12 20.16 11.79 -1.02
CA PHE A 12 19.83 10.98 0.16
C PHE A 12 18.72 11.64 0.99
N LEU A 13 17.77 10.81 1.43
CA LEU A 13 16.73 11.21 2.37
C LEU A 13 17.35 11.55 3.72
N LYS A 14 17.05 12.75 4.22
CA LYS A 14 17.58 13.28 5.47
C LYS A 14 16.42 13.59 6.43
N PRO A 15 16.67 13.63 7.75
CA PRO A 15 15.62 13.93 8.73
C PRO A 15 14.88 15.25 8.48
N HIS A 16 15.54 16.27 7.95
CA HIS A 16 14.89 17.55 7.66
C HIS A 16 13.93 17.53 6.45
N HIS A 17 14.04 16.54 5.55
CA HIS A 17 13.15 16.44 4.37
C HIS A 17 11.80 15.80 4.70
N VAL A 18 11.78 14.92 5.69
CA VAL A 18 10.56 14.19 6.09
C VAL A 18 9.87 14.90 7.24
N GLN A 19 8.57 14.71 7.37
CA GLN A 19 7.84 15.05 8.60
C GLN A 19 7.64 13.78 9.44
N GLN A 20 7.15 13.94 10.67
CA GLN A 20 6.76 12.80 11.47
C GLN A 20 5.52 12.14 10.84
N ASP A 21 5.53 10.82 10.73
CA ASP A 21 4.44 10.02 10.17
C ASP A 21 4.20 10.23 8.67
N ASP A 22 5.21 10.76 7.95
CA ASP A 22 5.16 10.98 6.50
C ASP A 22 5.11 9.66 5.72
N LEU A 23 4.44 9.65 4.57
CA LEU A 23 4.29 8.48 3.72
C LEU A 23 5.24 8.56 2.53
N VAL A 24 5.91 7.45 2.24
CA VAL A 24 6.77 7.31 1.07
C VAL A 24 6.37 6.12 0.21
N ASP A 25 6.41 6.29 -1.10
CA ASP A 25 6.23 5.24 -2.10
C ASP A 25 7.58 4.71 -2.55
N ILE A 26 7.75 3.39 -2.60
CA ILE A 26 8.95 2.76 -3.16
C ILE A 26 8.86 2.81 -4.69
N VAL A 27 9.82 3.49 -5.33
CA VAL A 27 9.82 3.71 -6.79
C VAL A 27 10.65 2.65 -7.52
N GLU A 28 11.77 2.26 -6.93
CA GLU A 28 12.70 1.30 -7.50
C GLU A 28 12.95 0.13 -6.54
N GLU A 29 13.48 -0.95 -7.09
CA GLU A 29 13.83 -2.14 -6.34
C GLU A 29 14.91 -1.83 -5.29
N PRO A 30 14.72 -2.29 -4.05
CA PRO A 30 15.71 -2.12 -3.00
C PRO A 30 16.96 -2.96 -3.35
N TYR A 31 18.13 -2.42 -3.02
CA TYR A 31 19.40 -3.09 -3.23
C TYR A 31 20.26 -2.97 -1.98
N VAL A 32 21.04 -4.01 -1.72
CA VAL A 32 21.99 -4.04 -0.62
C VAL A 32 23.35 -3.60 -1.16
N ARG A 33 24.02 -2.68 -0.44
CA ARG A 33 25.45 -2.44 -0.68
C ARG A 33 26.29 -3.19 0.34
N SER A 34 27.33 -3.85 -0.15
CA SER A 34 28.32 -4.56 0.64
C SER A 34 29.08 -3.61 1.56
N ALA A 35 29.66 -4.16 2.63
CA ALA A 35 30.39 -3.39 3.63
C ALA A 35 31.57 -2.58 3.03
N GLU A 36 32.18 -3.10 1.97
CA GLU A 36 33.33 -2.51 1.27
C GLU A 36 32.95 -1.24 0.48
N GLU A 37 31.72 -1.18 -0.04
CA GLU A 37 31.21 -0.03 -0.81
C GLU A 37 30.50 1.00 0.08
N SER A 38 30.24 0.64 1.32
CA SER A 38 29.53 1.47 2.30
C SER A 38 30.51 2.32 3.08
N LYS A 39 30.31 3.64 3.10
CA LYS A 39 31.11 4.60 3.90
C LYS A 39 31.20 4.26 5.39
N PHE A 40 30.36 3.35 5.89
CA PHE A 40 30.26 2.98 7.29
C PHE A 40 30.75 1.56 7.59
N GLY A 41 31.33 0.84 6.61
CA GLY A 41 31.88 -0.51 6.81
C GLY A 41 30.83 -1.55 7.20
N ARG A 42 29.55 -1.30 6.88
CA ARG A 42 28.43 -2.16 7.23
C ARG A 42 27.49 -2.29 6.05
N MET A 43 26.97 -3.50 5.89
CA MET A 43 25.91 -3.81 4.95
C MET A 43 24.70 -2.92 5.25
N ARG A 44 24.22 -2.20 4.23
CA ARG A 44 23.01 -1.39 4.33
C ARG A 44 22.14 -1.58 3.11
N GLY A 45 20.85 -1.74 3.37
CA GLY A 45 19.81 -1.68 2.38
C GLY A 45 19.54 -0.24 1.95
N TYR A 46 19.49 -0.03 0.65
CA TYR A 46 19.15 1.24 0.05
C TYR A 46 17.93 1.04 -0.84
N VAL A 47 17.04 2.01 -0.83
CA VAL A 47 15.85 2.03 -1.66
C VAL A 47 15.66 3.43 -2.23
N VAL A 48 15.05 3.54 -3.41
CA VAL A 48 14.62 4.84 -3.94
C VAL A 48 13.14 5.01 -3.62
N VAL A 49 12.84 6.07 -2.89
CA VAL A 49 11.50 6.38 -2.40
C VAL A 49 11.07 7.76 -2.86
N ARG A 50 9.77 7.91 -3.11
CA ARG A 50 9.11 9.18 -3.40
C ARG A 50 8.29 9.61 -2.20
N LEU A 51 8.51 10.83 -1.72
CA LEU A 51 7.64 11.40 -0.69
C LEU A 51 6.27 11.66 -1.28
N VAL A 52 5.22 11.11 -0.66
CA VAL A 52 3.83 11.33 -1.13
C VAL A 52 3.43 12.79 -1.00
N ARG A 53 3.88 13.45 0.07
CA ARG A 53 3.57 14.85 0.38
C ARG A 53 4.15 15.86 -0.61
N THR A 54 5.40 15.67 -1.04
CA THR A 54 6.10 16.63 -1.92
C THR A 54 6.29 16.14 -3.35
N GLY A 55 6.09 14.83 -3.60
CA GLY A 55 6.38 14.20 -4.88
C GLY A 55 7.88 14.03 -5.19
N GLU A 56 8.76 14.48 -4.28
CA GLU A 56 10.20 14.42 -4.49
C GLU A 56 10.76 13.02 -4.29
N ILE A 57 11.80 12.69 -5.07
CA ILE A 57 12.43 11.37 -5.07
C ILE A 57 13.77 11.44 -4.33
N TYR A 58 13.96 10.53 -3.39
CA TYR A 58 15.14 10.43 -2.56
C TYR A 58 15.65 8.99 -2.48
N THR A 59 16.96 8.83 -2.32
CA THR A 59 17.56 7.56 -1.93
C THR A 59 17.52 7.43 -0.40
N TRP A 60 16.86 6.42 0.13
CA TRP A 60 16.82 6.16 1.56
C TRP A 60 17.69 4.96 1.93
N GLY A 61 18.69 5.21 2.78
CA GLY A 61 19.48 4.15 3.42
C GLY A 61 18.78 3.69 4.69
N MET A 62 18.11 2.54 4.62
CA MET A 62 17.36 2.00 5.74
C MET A 62 18.30 1.53 6.85
N ASN A 63 17.86 1.67 8.10
CA ASN A 63 18.48 0.95 9.20
C ASN A 63 18.06 -0.54 9.16
N THR A 64 18.83 -1.41 9.81
CA THR A 64 18.59 -2.86 9.80
C THR A 64 17.19 -3.21 10.30
N THR A 65 16.71 -2.56 11.37
CA THR A 65 15.36 -2.79 11.91
C THR A 65 14.25 -2.44 10.92
N THR A 66 14.42 -1.37 10.15
CA THR A 66 13.46 -0.96 9.13
C THR A 66 13.49 -1.92 7.95
N TRP A 67 14.69 -2.32 7.53
CA TRP A 67 14.86 -3.28 6.46
C TRP A 67 14.18 -4.60 6.80
N ASP A 68 14.47 -5.15 7.98
CA ASP A 68 13.90 -6.41 8.48
C ASP A 68 12.36 -6.36 8.54
N ARG A 69 11.77 -5.27 9.04
CA ARG A 69 10.31 -5.07 9.01
C ARG A 69 9.73 -5.02 7.60
N CYS A 70 10.42 -4.37 6.67
CA CYS A 70 9.97 -4.33 5.29
C CYS A 70 10.08 -5.72 4.63
N VAL A 71 11.11 -6.51 4.95
CA VAL A 71 11.24 -7.90 4.50
C VAL A 71 10.10 -8.76 5.06
N ASP A 72 9.80 -8.65 6.36
CA ASP A 72 8.71 -9.39 7.01
C ASP A 72 7.34 -9.06 6.38
N SER A 73 7.09 -7.79 6.04
CA SER A 73 5.81 -7.35 5.48
C SER A 73 5.66 -7.47 3.97
N PHE A 74 6.74 -7.32 3.19
CA PHE A 74 6.69 -7.32 1.72
C PHE A 74 7.30 -8.59 1.10
N GLY A 75 7.99 -9.41 1.90
CA GLY A 75 8.75 -10.57 1.47
C GLY A 75 10.22 -10.23 1.18
N GLU A 76 11.03 -11.29 1.02
CA GLU A 76 12.46 -11.19 0.68
C GLU A 76 12.71 -10.78 -0.78
N ASP A 77 11.69 -10.90 -1.64
CA ASP A 77 11.79 -10.56 -3.05
C ASP A 77 11.78 -9.05 -3.28
N SER A 78 12.86 -8.52 -3.85
CA SER A 78 13.04 -7.08 -4.08
C SER A 78 12.04 -6.50 -5.09
N ALA A 79 11.54 -7.30 -6.03
CA ALA A 79 10.60 -6.82 -7.04
C ALA A 79 9.22 -6.51 -6.42
N LEU A 80 8.82 -7.24 -5.38
CA LEU A 80 7.55 -7.05 -4.66
C LEU A 80 7.47 -5.73 -3.88
N TRP A 81 8.61 -5.09 -3.61
CA TRP A 81 8.66 -3.84 -2.87
C TRP A 81 8.27 -2.65 -3.72
N LYS A 82 8.39 -2.74 -5.05
CA LYS A 82 8.06 -1.65 -5.97
C LYS A 82 6.57 -1.28 -5.87
N GLY A 83 6.29 -0.01 -5.64
CA GLY A 83 4.93 0.51 -5.47
C GLY A 83 4.33 0.28 -4.08
N LYS A 84 5.07 -0.30 -3.12
CA LYS A 84 4.64 -0.37 -1.72
C LYS A 84 4.87 0.95 -1.01
N LYS A 85 4.06 1.19 0.02
CA LYS A 85 4.14 2.39 0.85
C LYS A 85 4.81 2.08 2.18
N VAL A 86 5.60 3.02 2.67
CA VAL A 86 6.24 2.95 3.99
C VAL A 86 5.97 4.25 4.72
N LYS A 87 5.57 4.14 5.98
CA LYS A 87 5.41 5.27 6.88
C LYS A 87 6.73 5.55 7.60
N ILE A 88 7.22 6.77 7.52
CA ILE A 88 8.46 7.19 8.15
C ILE A 88 8.17 7.83 9.51
N LYS A 89 8.83 7.33 10.55
CA LYS A 89 8.84 7.90 11.90
C LYS A 89 10.22 8.43 12.24
N LYS A 90 10.26 9.66 12.76
CA LYS A 90 11.47 10.25 13.32
C LYS A 90 11.60 9.85 14.77
N MET A 91 12.75 9.33 15.16
CA MET A 91 13.07 9.10 16.57
C MET A 91 14.48 9.59 16.87
N PRO A 92 14.68 10.37 17.95
CA PRO A 92 16.02 10.72 18.42
C PRO A 92 16.68 9.47 19.00
N GLN A 93 17.88 9.15 18.53
CA GLN A 93 18.67 8.03 19.03
C GLN A 93 20.12 8.45 19.21
N VAL A 94 20.74 7.98 20.29
CA VAL A 94 22.18 8.15 20.50
C VAL A 94 22.91 7.19 19.57
N VAL A 95 23.57 7.73 18.55
CA VAL A 95 24.39 6.96 17.61
C VAL A 95 25.83 7.37 17.81
N ARG A 96 26.66 6.45 18.33
CA ARG A 96 28.09 6.69 18.63
C ARG A 96 28.32 7.83 19.63
N GLY A 97 27.45 7.97 20.63
CA GLY A 97 27.57 9.02 21.66
C GLY A 97 27.01 10.39 21.25
N GLU A 98 26.56 10.54 20.00
CA GLU A 98 25.92 11.76 19.52
C GLU A 98 24.40 11.56 19.37
N ASN A 99 23.61 12.54 19.82
CA ASN A 99 22.17 12.56 19.55
C ASN A 99 21.94 12.80 18.04
N ARG A 100 21.38 11.80 17.35
CA ARG A 100 21.02 11.90 15.94
C ARG A 100 19.55 11.58 15.75
N GLU A 101 18.91 12.31 14.86
CA GLU A 101 17.57 11.96 14.39
C GLU A 101 17.68 10.79 13.41
N VAL A 102 17.07 9.66 13.78
CA VAL A 102 17.04 8.47 12.95
C VAL A 102 15.65 8.32 12.33
N LEU A 103 15.64 7.94 11.06
CA LEU A 103 14.42 7.63 10.33
C LEU A 103 14.15 6.14 10.43
N PHE A 104 12.98 5.80 10.95
CA PHE A 104 12.46 4.44 11.01
C PHE A 104 11.32 4.29 10.01
N GLY A 105 11.31 3.19 9.27
CA GLY A 105 10.17 2.80 8.46
C GLY A 105 9.27 1.83 9.18
N VAL A 106 7.97 2.05 9.02
CA VAL A 106 6.95 1.06 9.30
C VAL A 106 6.25 0.79 7.97
N PRO A 107 6.27 -0.45 7.45
CA PRO A 107 5.57 -0.78 6.22
C PRO A 107 4.11 -0.38 6.37
N TYR A 108 3.63 0.46 5.46
CA TYR A 108 2.24 0.85 5.42
C TYR A 108 1.54 -0.14 4.49
N ILE A 109 1.01 -1.19 5.09
CA ILE A 109 -0.02 -1.98 4.45
C ILE A 109 -1.19 -1.01 4.37
N GLU A 110 -1.46 -0.46 3.18
CA GLU A 110 -2.77 0.13 2.94
C GLU A 110 -3.74 -0.89 3.49
N PRO A 111 -4.57 -0.55 4.50
CA PRO A 111 -5.70 -1.41 4.79
C PRO A 111 -6.32 -1.49 3.41
N GLN A 112 -6.35 -2.70 2.83
CA GLN A 112 -7.20 -2.93 1.68
C GLN A 112 -8.47 -2.20 2.11
N GLN A 113 -8.86 -1.16 1.35
CA GLN A 113 -10.27 -0.88 1.29
C GLN A 113 -10.80 -2.27 1.10
N LYS A 114 -11.38 -2.85 2.17
CA LYS A 114 -12.35 -3.89 2.03
C LYS A 114 -13.14 -3.30 0.88
N LEU A 115 -13.05 -3.93 -0.29
CA LEU A 115 -14.04 -3.67 -1.30
C LEU A 115 -15.32 -3.57 -0.50
N GLN A 116 -16.06 -2.49 -0.66
CA GLN A 116 -17.37 -2.35 -0.07
C GLN A 116 -18.24 -3.49 -0.66
N LEU A 117 -17.99 -4.71 -0.18
CA LEU A 117 -18.88 -5.85 -0.06
C LEU A 117 -19.52 -5.81 1.33
N ASP A 118 -19.35 -4.71 2.07
CA ASP A 118 -20.40 -4.11 2.87
C ASP A 118 -21.10 -3.04 2.00
N GLN A 119 -21.62 -3.43 0.83
CA GLN A 119 -23.02 -3.10 0.64
C GLN A 119 -23.70 -3.81 1.81
N PRO A 120 -24.50 -3.15 2.66
CA PRO A 120 -25.60 -3.89 3.25
C PRO A 120 -26.31 -4.45 2.02
N THR A 121 -26.19 -5.76 1.83
CA THR A 121 -27.22 -6.49 1.13
C THR A 121 -28.45 -6.17 1.98
N GLN A 122 -29.15 -5.09 1.61
CA GLN A 122 -30.59 -5.08 1.77
C GLN A 122 -30.97 -6.49 1.33
N PRO A 123 -31.65 -7.30 2.17
CA PRO A 123 -32.34 -8.44 1.63
C PRO A 123 -33.21 -7.81 0.55
N LYS A 124 -32.77 -7.94 -0.71
CA LYS A 124 -33.62 -7.60 -1.84
C LYS A 124 -34.83 -8.44 -1.56
N ASN A 125 -35.92 -7.75 -1.23
CA ASN A 125 -37.25 -8.30 -1.19
C ASN A 125 -37.50 -8.83 -2.61
N ILE A 126 -36.96 -10.00 -2.89
CA ILE A 126 -37.21 -10.77 -4.10
C ILE A 126 -38.72 -11.04 -4.15
N GLU A 127 -39.38 -11.11 -2.99
CA GLU A 127 -40.83 -11.21 -2.85
C GLU A 127 -41.60 -9.99 -3.39
N GLY A 128 -41.05 -8.77 -3.30
CA GLY A 128 -41.73 -7.55 -3.76
C GLY A 128 -41.70 -7.38 -5.28
N GLU A 129 -40.54 -7.63 -5.89
CA GLU A 129 -40.33 -7.46 -7.33
C GLU A 129 -41.01 -8.59 -8.15
N ILE A 130 -41.14 -9.79 -7.56
CA ILE A 130 -41.95 -10.86 -8.14
C ILE A 130 -43.44 -10.50 -8.07
N LEU A 131 -43.92 -9.91 -6.96
CA LEU A 131 -45.32 -9.53 -6.81
C LEU A 131 -45.75 -8.41 -7.79
N GLU A 132 -44.84 -7.47 -8.10
CA GLU A 132 -45.10 -6.40 -9.07
C GLU A 132 -45.08 -6.91 -10.51
N LYS A 133 -44.15 -7.81 -10.86
CA LYS A 133 -44.21 -8.51 -12.15
C LYS A 133 -45.47 -9.35 -12.30
N VAL A 134 -45.98 -9.98 -11.23
CA VAL A 134 -47.23 -10.76 -11.26
C VAL A 134 -48.48 -9.87 -11.32
N LYS A 135 -48.43 -8.62 -10.83
CA LYS A 135 -49.54 -7.66 -10.98
C LYS A 135 -49.64 -7.05 -12.38
N GLY A 136 -48.52 -6.97 -13.11
CA GLY A 136 -48.47 -6.46 -14.48
C GLY A 136 -48.76 -7.47 -15.60
N LEU A 137 -48.95 -8.76 -15.29
CA LEU A 137 -49.20 -9.79 -16.30
C LEU A 137 -50.70 -9.85 -16.69
N PRO A 138 -51.03 -9.96 -17.99
CA PRO A 138 -52.39 -10.10 -18.46
C PRO A 138 -53.06 -11.37 -17.92
N ALA A 139 -54.38 -11.29 -17.68
CA ALA A 139 -55.17 -12.29 -16.94
C ALA A 139 -55.07 -13.73 -17.49
N GLU A 140 -54.73 -13.90 -18.78
CA GLU A 140 -54.48 -15.21 -19.39
C GLU A 140 -53.28 -15.95 -18.77
N GLN A 141 -52.20 -15.24 -18.45
CA GLN A 141 -51.01 -15.87 -17.86
C GLN A 141 -51.22 -16.26 -16.39
N LYS A 142 -52.09 -15.53 -15.67
CA LYS A 142 -52.51 -15.92 -14.31
C LYS A 142 -53.32 -17.20 -14.31
N LYS A 143 -54.19 -17.41 -15.31
CA LYS A 143 -54.96 -18.65 -15.44
C LYS A 143 -54.07 -19.84 -15.79
N ALA A 144 -53.14 -19.67 -16.73
CA ALA A 144 -52.20 -20.74 -17.10
C ALA A 144 -51.31 -21.20 -15.93
N LEU A 145 -50.83 -20.27 -15.09
CA LEU A 145 -50.07 -20.60 -13.88
C LEU A 145 -50.92 -21.30 -12.82
N LEU A 146 -52.20 -20.94 -12.67
CA LEU A 146 -53.12 -21.57 -11.73
C LEU A 146 -53.55 -22.98 -12.16
N GLU A 147 -53.60 -23.24 -13.47
CA GLU A 147 -53.90 -24.56 -14.02
C GLU A 147 -52.70 -25.50 -13.89
N ALA A 148 -51.49 -25.03 -14.24
CA ALA A 148 -50.25 -25.80 -14.09
C ALA A 148 -49.96 -26.22 -12.64
N LEU A 149 -50.31 -25.37 -11.65
CA LEU A 149 -50.16 -25.67 -10.22
C LEU A 149 -51.21 -26.65 -9.67
N LYS A 150 -52.35 -26.85 -10.38
CA LYS A 150 -53.37 -27.82 -9.99
C LYS A 150 -53.12 -29.22 -10.55
N GLU A 151 -52.39 -29.33 -11.66
CA GLU A 151 -52.01 -30.63 -12.25
C GLU A 151 -50.83 -31.30 -11.54
N THR A 152 -50.12 -30.61 -10.64
CA THR A 152 -48.95 -31.18 -9.92
C THR A 152 -49.29 -31.81 -8.56
N LYS A 153 -50.50 -32.33 -8.36
CA LYS A 153 -50.91 -32.99 -7.11
C LYS A 153 -51.47 -34.39 -7.33
#